data_AF-A0A7C4J765-F1
#
_entry.id   AF-A0A7C4J765-F1
#
_cell.length_a   1.000
_cell.length_b   1.000
_cell.length_c   1.000
_cell.angle_alpha   90.00
_cell.angle_beta   90.00
_cell.angle_gamma   90.00
#
_symmetry.space_group_name_H-M   'P 1'
#
loop_
_entity.id
_entity.type
_entity.pdbx_description
1 polymer ?
#
loop_
_entity_poly.entity_id
_entity_poly.type
_entity_poly.pdbx_seq_one_letter_code
_entity_poly.pdbx_strand_id
1 'polypeptide(L)'
;RTALGQRFGVDLGVIVADSHGRPHRLGTVGVAIGLSGLAGVEDWRGRKDLFGYTLQHTEVGMADQIAAAASLLLGQAAEAIPAVLVRGVVFEARDGSAQEINRPREMDLFP
;
A
#
# COMPACT_ATOMS: atom_id res chain seq x y z
N ARG A 1 8.65 -12.25 -2.24
CA ARG A 1 7.56 -13.06 -1.67
C ARG A 1 7.86 -14.56 -1.71
N THR A 2 8.01 -15.18 -2.89
CA THR A 2 8.18 -16.64 -3.06
C THR A 2 9.22 -17.27 -2.13
N ALA A 3 10.44 -16.73 -2.08
CA ALA A 3 11.49 -17.25 -1.21
C ALA A 3 11.12 -17.19 0.28
N LEU A 4 10.47 -16.12 0.74
CA LEU A 4 9.99 -15.99 2.12
C LEU A 4 8.87 -16.99 2.41
N GLY A 5 7.90 -17.10 1.50
CA GLY A 5 6.79 -18.04 1.63
C GLY A 5 7.27 -19.49 1.70
N GLN A 6 8.20 -19.89 0.84
CA GLN A 6 8.81 -21.22 0.86
C GLN A 6 9.65 -21.47 2.12
N ARG A 7 10.43 -20.48 2.55
CA ARG A 7 11.32 -20.61 3.72
C ARG A 7 10.55 -20.74 5.03
N PHE A 8 9.43 -20.04 5.17
CA PHE A 8 8.69 -19.94 6.43
C PHE A 8 7.33 -20.65 6.41
N GLY A 9 6.88 -21.16 5.26
CA GLY A 9 5.60 -21.86 5.14
C GLY A 9 4.38 -20.96 5.37
N VAL A 10 4.49 -19.68 5.03
CA VAL A 10 3.44 -18.67 5.25
C VAL A 10 3.03 -18.04 3.92
N ASP A 11 1.76 -17.66 3.82
CA ASP A 11 1.32 -16.73 2.79
C ASP A 11 1.40 -15.29 3.33
N LEU A 12 2.02 -14.41 2.54
CA LEU A 12 2.27 -13.04 2.96
C LEU A 12 2.19 -12.07 1.77
N GLY A 13 1.78 -10.84 2.08
CA GLY A 13 2.04 -9.68 1.25
C GLY A 13 3.46 -9.17 1.45
N VAL A 14 4.08 -8.65 0.39
CA VAL A 14 5.36 -7.93 0.44
C VAL A 14 5.17 -6.59 -0.25
N ILE A 15 5.64 -5.53 0.39
CA ILE A 15 5.69 -4.18 -0.17
C ILE A 15 7.15 -3.73 -0.15
N VAL A 16 7.59 -3.11 -1.24
CA VAL A 16 8.82 -2.32 -1.30
C VAL A 16 8.39 -0.86 -1.25
N ALA A 17 8.94 -0.12 -0.29
CA ALA A 17 8.57 1.27 -0.04
C ALA A 17 9.77 2.20 -0.30
N ASP A 18 9.46 3.43 -0.68
CA ASP A 18 10.43 4.51 -0.81
C ASP A 18 9.83 5.83 -0.31
N SER A 19 10.69 6.78 0.02
CA SER A 19 10.34 8.03 0.67
C SER A 19 9.98 9.11 -0.36
N HIS A 20 8.72 9.55 -0.38
CA HIS A 20 8.22 10.53 -1.34
C HIS A 20 7.62 11.78 -0.69
N GLY A 21 7.86 12.94 -1.32
CA GLY A 21 7.04 14.13 -1.10
C GLY A 21 5.64 13.94 -1.72
N ARG A 22 4.72 14.87 -1.45
CA ARG A 22 3.39 14.84 -2.07
C ARG A 22 2.84 16.24 -2.29
N PRO A 23 2.03 16.47 -3.34
CA PRO A 23 1.45 17.77 -3.62
C PRO A 23 0.74 18.39 -2.40
N HIS A 24 0.86 19.71 -2.28
CA HIS A 24 0.19 20.52 -1.26
C HIS A 24 0.57 20.26 0.21
N ARG A 25 1.56 19.41 0.51
CA ARG A 25 2.01 19.14 1.88
C ARG A 25 3.53 19.14 2.00
N LEU A 26 4.04 19.66 3.12
CA LEU A 26 5.45 19.54 3.50
C LEU A 26 5.71 18.18 4.16
N GLY A 27 6.93 17.66 3.97
CA GLY A 27 7.41 16.44 4.61
C GLY A 27 7.22 15.18 3.77
N THR A 28 8.23 14.32 3.84
CA THR A 28 8.30 13.03 3.13
C THR A 28 7.59 11.93 3.91
N VAL A 29 7.00 10.96 3.22
CA VAL A 29 6.40 9.74 3.80
C VAL A 29 6.79 8.52 2.97
N GLY A 30 6.70 7.33 3.55
CA GLY A 30 6.82 6.10 2.77
C GLY A 30 5.60 5.91 1.85
N VAL A 31 5.86 5.55 0.60
CA VAL A 31 4.87 5.10 -0.39
C VAL A 31 5.32 3.78 -0.99
N ALA A 32 4.38 2.98 -1.49
CA ALA A 32 4.68 1.70 -2.12
C ALA A 32 5.15 1.90 -3.57
N ILE A 33 6.34 1.37 -3.89
CA ILE A 33 6.90 1.37 -5.26
C ILE A 33 6.90 -0.02 -5.90
N GLY A 34 6.65 -1.06 -5.09
CA GLY A 34 6.55 -2.45 -5.54
C GLY A 34 5.72 -3.26 -4.55
N LEU A 35 4.98 -4.26 -5.03
CA LEU A 35 4.16 -5.11 -4.17
C LEU A 35 3.93 -6.51 -4.76
N SER A 36 3.59 -7.47 -3.90
CA SER A 36 3.23 -8.84 -4.28
C SER A 36 2.40 -9.51 -3.18
N GLY A 37 1.32 -10.22 -3.55
CA GLY A 37 0.46 -10.93 -2.60
C GLY A 37 -0.55 -10.08 -1.85
N LEU A 38 -0.81 -8.85 -2.33
CA LEU A 38 -1.87 -7.97 -1.87
C LEU A 38 -2.34 -7.07 -3.03
N ALA A 39 -3.52 -6.47 -2.91
CA ALA A 39 -3.96 -5.39 -3.77
C ALA A 39 -3.18 -4.09 -3.49
N GLY A 40 -2.78 -3.36 -4.54
CA GLY A 40 -2.21 -2.02 -4.38
C GLY A 40 -3.29 -1.01 -3.97
N VAL A 41 -4.41 -1.07 -4.70
CA VAL A 41 -5.64 -0.33 -4.45
C VAL A 41 -6.79 -1.34 -4.30
N GLU A 42 -7.57 -1.19 -3.25
CA GLU A 42 -8.80 -1.97 -3.04
C GLU A 42 -10.02 -1.18 -3.47
N ASP A 43 -10.86 -1.79 -4.31
CA ASP A 43 -12.15 -1.23 -4.69
C ASP A 43 -13.20 -1.57 -3.62
N TRP A 44 -13.67 -0.54 -2.91
CA TRP A 44 -14.72 -0.68 -1.90
C TRP A 44 -16.07 -0.18 -2.39
N ARG A 45 -16.19 0.22 -3.67
CA ARG A 45 -17.48 0.56 -4.27
C ARG A 45 -18.43 -0.62 -4.17
N GLY A 46 -19.70 -0.34 -3.88
CA GLY A 46 -20.72 -1.37 -3.65
C GLY A 46 -20.79 -1.89 -2.20
N ARG A 47 -19.78 -1.67 -1.36
CA ARG A 47 -19.86 -2.04 0.07
C ARG A 47 -20.84 -1.13 0.81
N LYS A 48 -21.38 -1.63 1.92
CA LYS A 48 -22.29 -0.90 2.82
C LYS A 48 -21.53 -0.30 4.00
N ASP A 49 -21.83 0.95 4.34
CA ASP A 49 -21.35 1.57 5.58
C ASP A 49 -22.20 1.20 6.80
N LEU A 50 -21.91 1.82 7.97
CA LEU A 50 -22.64 1.58 9.22
C LEU A 50 -24.14 1.91 9.15
N PHE A 51 -24.57 2.75 8.22
CA PHE A 51 -25.96 3.19 8.07
C PHE A 51 -26.64 2.59 6.83
N GLY A 52 -25.99 1.64 6.17
CA GLY A 52 -26.51 0.97 4.99
C GLY A 52 -26.38 1.77 3.68
N TYR A 53 -25.63 2.87 3.68
CA TYR A 53 -25.30 3.59 2.45
C TYR A 53 -24.30 2.79 1.61
N THR A 54 -24.53 2.75 0.28
CA THR A 54 -23.62 2.07 -0.65
C THR A 54 -22.51 3.01 -1.06
N LEU A 55 -21.26 2.63 -0.78
CA LEU A 55 -20.08 3.39 -1.22
C LEU A 55 -20.03 3.47 -2.76
N GLN A 56 -19.86 4.69 -3.30
CA GLN A 56 -19.89 4.94 -4.75
C GLN A 56 -18.51 5.18 -5.37
N HIS A 57 -17.57 5.74 -4.60
CA HIS A 57 -16.28 6.21 -5.12
C HIS A 57 -15.10 5.85 -4.21
N THR A 58 -15.27 4.83 -3.36
CA THR A 58 -14.25 4.48 -2.37
C THR A 58 -13.26 3.48 -2.95
N GLU A 59 -12.07 3.97 -3.25
CA GLU A 59 -10.88 3.18 -3.57
C GLU A 59 -9.84 3.42 -2.48
N VAL A 60 -9.32 2.36 -1.88
CA VAL A 60 -8.40 2.43 -0.74
C VAL A 60 -7.00 2.09 -1.20
N GLY A 61 -6.07 3.03 -1.09
CA GLY A 61 -4.63 2.82 -1.35
C GLY A 61 -3.99 1.97 -0.26
N MET A 62 -4.35 0.69 -0.20
CA MET A 62 -3.95 -0.25 0.86
C MET A 62 -2.43 -0.35 0.99
N ALA A 63 -1.72 -0.47 -0.13
CA ALA A 63 -0.26 -0.58 -0.12
C ALA A 63 0.41 0.69 0.43
N ASP A 64 -0.06 1.87 0.05
CA ASP A 64 0.48 3.15 0.55
C ASP A 64 0.19 3.38 2.02
N GLN A 65 -0.98 2.97 2.52
CA GLN A 65 -1.28 3.06 3.96
C GLN A 65 -0.31 2.22 4.79
N ILE A 66 -0.03 0.99 4.34
CA ILE A 66 0.93 0.10 5.01
C ILE A 66 2.35 0.65 4.89
N ALA A 67 2.76 1.13 3.71
CA ALA A 67 4.09 1.71 3.50
C ALA A 67 4.31 2.95 4.37
N ALA A 68 3.33 3.85 4.44
CA ALA A 68 3.39 5.03 5.28
C ALA A 68 3.52 4.66 6.76
N ALA A 69 2.72 3.70 7.24
CA ALA A 69 2.81 3.22 8.62
C ALA A 69 4.17 2.56 8.93
N ALA A 70 4.68 1.72 8.03
CA ALA A 70 5.99 1.09 8.16
C ALA A 70 7.14 2.12 8.20
N SER A 71 7.02 3.23 7.45
CA SER A 71 8.04 4.28 7.39
C SER A 71 8.31 4.98 8.73
N LEU A 72 7.36 4.90 9.68
CA LEU A 72 7.57 5.37 11.06
C LEU A 72 8.65 4.56 11.80
N LEU A 73 8.83 3.29 11.42
CA LEU A 73 9.80 2.38 12.03
C LEU A 73 11.05 2.20 11.16
N LEU A 74 10.92 2.24 9.83
CA LEU A 74 12.08 2.17 8.92
C LEU A 74 13.05 3.34 9.16
N GLY A 75 12.51 4.51 9.57
CA GLY A 75 13.28 5.74 9.67
C GLY A 75 13.42 6.43 8.32
N GLN A 76 14.17 7.54 8.30
CA GLN A 76 14.38 8.36 7.10
C GLN A 76 15.87 8.67 6.86
N ALA A 77 16.76 8.10 7.67
CA ALA A 77 18.18 8.37 7.64
C ALA A 77 19.00 7.13 8.05
N ALA A 78 19.72 7.22 9.17
CA ALA A 78 20.73 6.25 9.58
C ALA A 78 20.22 5.21 10.59
N GLU A 79 18.90 5.11 10.79
CA GLU A 79 18.29 4.16 11.72
C GLU A 79 18.58 2.70 11.33
N ALA A 80 18.90 2.45 10.06
CA ALA A 80 19.33 1.16 9.53
C ALA A 80 18.34 0.02 9.81
N ILE A 81 17.03 0.32 9.73
CA ILE A 81 15.94 -0.66 9.83
C ILE A 81 15.42 -0.92 8.40
N PRO A 82 15.88 -1.98 7.71
CA PRO A 82 15.57 -2.18 6.28
C PRO A 82 14.23 -2.87 6.03
N ALA A 83 13.57 -3.40 7.07
CA ALA A 83 12.34 -4.16 6.94
C ALA A 83 11.47 -4.05 8.20
N VAL A 84 10.15 -4.05 7.99
CA VAL A 84 9.14 -4.02 9.05
C VAL A 84 8.13 -5.13 8.76
N LEU A 85 7.79 -5.91 9.79
CA LEU A 85 6.69 -6.86 9.73
C LEU A 85 5.42 -6.21 10.30
N VAL A 86 4.40 -6.03 9.46
CA VAL A 86 3.09 -5.53 9.87
C VAL A 86 2.13 -6.71 10.03
N ARG A 87 1.39 -6.78 11.14
CA ARG A 87 0.45 -7.86 11.46
C ARG A 87 -0.91 -7.30 11.89
N GLY A 88 -1.98 -8.03 11.62
CA GLY A 88 -3.36 -7.65 11.98
C GLY A 88 -4.05 -6.77 10.96
N VAL A 89 -3.40 -6.50 9.83
CA VAL A 89 -3.98 -5.79 8.68
C VAL A 89 -4.90 -6.76 7.93
N VAL A 90 -6.14 -6.32 7.69
CA VAL A 90 -7.05 -7.01 6.78
C VAL A 90 -6.90 -6.35 5.40
N PHE A 91 -6.50 -7.14 4.42
CA PHE A 91 -6.34 -6.69 3.03
C PHE A 91 -6.80 -7.80 2.06
N GLU A 92 -7.10 -7.40 0.82
CA GLU A 92 -7.40 -8.32 -0.26
C GLU A 92 -6.13 -9.05 -0.73
N ALA A 93 -6.05 -10.35 -0.42
CA ALA A 93 -4.95 -11.21 -0.88
C ALA A 93 -5.13 -11.55 -2.37
N ARG A 94 -4.40 -10.84 -3.23
CA ARG A 94 -4.31 -11.13 -4.67
C ARG A 94 -2.92 -10.77 -5.22
N ASP A 95 -2.60 -11.26 -6.40
CA ASP A 95 -1.38 -10.87 -7.11
C ASP A 95 -1.57 -9.52 -7.80
N GLY A 96 -1.58 -8.46 -6.99
CA GLY A 96 -1.62 -7.08 -7.48
C GLY A 96 -0.26 -6.58 -7.96
N SER A 97 -0.28 -5.38 -8.54
CA SER A 97 0.90 -4.66 -9.03
C SER A 97 0.92 -3.22 -8.53
N ALA A 98 2.12 -2.65 -8.35
CA ALA A 98 2.27 -1.22 -8.06
C ALA A 98 1.74 -0.32 -9.19
N GLN A 99 1.56 -0.86 -10.41
CA GLN A 99 0.91 -0.15 -11.51
C GLN A 99 -0.55 0.24 -11.20
N GLU A 100 -1.22 -0.48 -10.29
CA GLU A 100 -2.58 -0.14 -9.85
C GLU A 100 -2.66 1.15 -9.05
N ILE A 101 -1.55 1.53 -8.41
CA ILE A 101 -1.44 2.75 -7.59
C ILE A 101 -1.24 3.97 -8.49
N ASN A 102 -0.49 3.78 -9.58
CA ASN A 102 -0.22 4.85 -10.53
C ASN A 102 -1.49 5.22 -11.28
N ARG A 103 -1.84 6.51 -11.21
CA ARG A 103 -2.99 7.02 -11.95
C ARG A 103 -2.76 6.83 -13.46
N PRO A 104 -3.72 6.27 -14.21
CA PRO A 104 -3.64 6.20 -15.67
C PRO A 104 -3.46 7.60 -16.26
N ARG A 105 -2.70 7.69 -17.35
CA ARG A 105 -2.33 8.98 -17.97
C ARG A 105 -3.55 9.79 -18.40
N GLU A 106 -4.59 9.12 -18.87
CA GLU A 106 -5.86 9.70 -19.28
C GLU A 106 -6.68 10.29 -18.12
N MET A 107 -6.37 9.89 -16.88
CA MET A 107 -7.00 10.43 -15.66
C MET A 107 -6.11 11.47 -14.97
N ASP A 108 -4.87 11.64 -15.41
CA ASP A 108 -3.93 12.56 -14.80
C ASP A 108 -4.17 14.01 -15.26
N LEU A 109 -4.73 14.81 -14.35
CA LEU A 109 -4.99 16.23 -14.56
C LEU A 109 -3.79 17.11 -14.20
N PHE A 110 -2.67 16.51 -13.75
CA PHE A 110 -1.45 17.19 -13.33
C PHE A 110 -0.22 16.63 -14.08
N PRO A 111 -0.20 16.70 -15.43
CA PRO A 111 0.89 16.16 -16.26
C PRO A 111 2.22 16.90 -16.09
#